data_AF-A0A7L4TJU5-F1
#
_entry.id   AF-A0A7L4TJU5-F1
#
_cell.length_a   1.000
_cell.length_b   1.000
_cell.length_c   1.000
_cell.angle_alpha   90.00
_cell.angle_beta   90.00
_cell.angle_gamma   90.00
#
_symmetry.space_group_name_H-M   'P 1'
#
loop_
_entity.id
_entity.type
_entity.pdbx_description
1 polymer ?
#
loop_
_entity_poly.entity_id
_entity_poly.type
_entity_poly.pdbx_seq_one_letter_code
_entity_poly.pdbx_strand_id
1 'polypeptide(L)'
;MISKSYTQSKATVEKSIFGVETGFLGFWINNEFKLASSISLKSELGIDAGLFGGGTNKIGTVLVPVLTLEPRYYYNLQKRRNNNKTTRNNSANFLALNLKFQSDISITSNKEIDVVSNINVIPKWSLRRTIGDHFHYETGFGIGYRYFLEKVNSNTGEIAVDLHLRVGYNF
;
A
#
# COMPACT_ATOMS: atom_id res chain seq x y z
N MET A 1 10.37 -10.46 49.60
CA MET A 1 9.52 -10.10 48.45
C MET A 1 10.29 -10.40 47.18
N ILE A 2 9.91 -11.44 46.43
CA ILE A 2 10.59 -11.79 45.17
C ILE A 2 9.98 -10.92 44.07
N SER A 3 10.74 -9.95 43.59
CA SER A 3 10.44 -9.15 42.40
C SER A 3 10.39 -10.07 41.19
N LYS A 4 9.19 -10.40 40.71
CA LYS A 4 9.01 -11.03 39.39
C LYS A 4 9.28 -9.98 38.32
N SER A 5 10.50 -9.96 37.79
CA SER A 5 10.79 -9.24 36.55
C SER A 5 10.10 -9.96 35.39
N TYR A 6 8.95 -9.43 34.97
CA TYR A 6 8.33 -9.85 33.73
C TYR A 6 9.13 -9.22 32.58
N THR A 7 9.90 -10.02 31.85
CA THR A 7 10.50 -9.57 30.59
C THR A 7 9.37 -9.23 29.62
N GLN A 8 9.06 -7.94 29.47
CA GLN A 8 7.97 -7.49 28.60
C GLN A 8 8.34 -7.72 27.13
N SER A 9 8.06 -8.92 26.59
CA SER A 9 8.39 -9.34 25.21
C SER A 9 8.13 -8.22 24.19
N LYS A 10 9.14 -7.67 23.52
CA LYS A 10 9.02 -6.50 22.64
C LYS A 10 7.92 -6.70 21.59
N ALA A 11 7.07 -5.69 21.36
CA ALA A 11 6.07 -5.77 20.29
C ALA A 11 6.79 -5.91 18.94
N THR A 12 6.37 -6.87 18.13
CA THR A 12 6.92 -7.06 16.79
C THR A 12 5.84 -7.17 15.75
N VAL A 13 6.19 -6.93 14.48
CA VAL A 13 5.32 -7.27 13.35
C VAL A 13 5.03 -8.78 13.30
N GLU A 14 3.88 -9.12 12.75
CA GLU A 14 3.43 -10.49 12.50
C GLU A 14 4.35 -11.18 11.48
N LYS A 15 4.48 -12.50 11.61
CA LYS A 15 5.39 -13.30 10.77
C LYS A 15 5.02 -13.23 9.28
N SER A 16 3.74 -13.40 8.98
CA SER A 16 3.16 -13.34 7.65
C SER A 16 1.68 -13.00 7.78
N ILE A 17 1.17 -12.14 6.90
CA ILE A 17 -0.25 -11.77 6.82
C ILE A 17 -0.62 -11.89 5.34
N PHE A 18 -1.61 -12.72 5.01
CA PHE A 18 -2.18 -12.77 3.68
C PHE A 18 -3.54 -12.08 3.70
N GLY A 19 -3.86 -11.32 2.66
CA GLY A 19 -5.09 -10.56 2.64
C GLY A 19 -5.48 -10.02 1.29
N VAL A 20 -6.66 -9.43 1.26
CA VAL A 20 -7.16 -8.64 0.13
C VAL A 20 -7.46 -7.23 0.61
N GLU A 21 -7.28 -6.26 -0.27
CA GLU A 21 -7.61 -4.86 -0.05
C GLU A 21 -8.35 -4.29 -1.24
N THR A 22 -9.22 -3.32 -0.97
CA THR A 22 -9.85 -2.47 -1.97
C THR A 22 -9.82 -1.03 -1.49
N GLY A 23 -9.94 -0.09 -2.42
CA GLY A 23 -9.95 1.34 -2.16
C GLY A 23 -10.75 2.05 -3.23
N PHE A 24 -10.57 3.38 -3.33
CA PHE A 24 -11.34 4.18 -4.27
C PHE A 24 -11.16 3.74 -5.74
N LEU A 25 -9.98 3.24 -6.10
CA LEU A 25 -9.60 2.94 -7.47
C LEU A 25 -8.83 1.62 -7.59
N GLY A 26 -9.30 0.55 -6.93
CA GLY A 26 -8.69 -0.75 -7.21
C GLY A 26 -9.00 -1.86 -6.23
N PHE A 27 -8.47 -3.03 -6.59
CA PHE A 27 -8.52 -4.26 -5.81
C PHE A 27 -7.16 -4.93 -5.85
N TRP A 28 -6.70 -5.40 -4.71
CA TRP A 28 -5.39 -5.99 -4.57
C TRP A 28 -5.39 -7.21 -3.66
N ILE A 29 -4.67 -8.24 -4.07
CA ILE A 29 -4.26 -9.35 -3.20
C ILE A 29 -2.87 -9.04 -2.67
N ASN A 30 -2.59 -9.37 -1.41
CA ASN A 30 -1.33 -9.04 -0.79
C ASN A 30 -0.84 -10.08 0.20
N ASN A 31 0.48 -10.10 0.37
CA ASN A 31 1.15 -10.77 1.47
C ASN A 31 2.15 -9.81 2.13
N GLU A 32 2.11 -9.71 3.45
CA GLU A 32 3.05 -8.93 4.24
C GLU A 32 3.86 -9.86 5.15
N PHE A 33 5.17 -9.93 4.94
CA PHE A 33 6.06 -10.82 5.68
C PHE A 33 7.08 -10.06 6.53
N LYS A 34 7.43 -10.63 7.68
CA LYS A 34 8.40 -10.06 8.61
C LYS A 34 9.83 -10.14 8.07
N LEU A 35 10.52 -9.01 8.07
CA LEU A 35 11.96 -8.92 7.83
C LEU A 35 12.74 -8.72 9.14
N ALA A 36 12.21 -7.90 10.06
CA ALA A 36 12.78 -7.65 11.38
C ALA A 36 11.66 -7.35 12.37
N SER A 37 11.99 -7.14 13.65
CA SER A 37 10.98 -6.88 14.69
C SER A 37 10.02 -5.73 14.37
N SER A 38 10.48 -4.68 13.69
CA SER A 38 9.65 -3.52 13.31
C SER A 38 9.62 -3.28 11.80
N ILE A 39 10.10 -4.24 10.99
CA ILE A 39 10.20 -4.11 9.54
C ILE A 39 9.48 -5.29 8.89
N SER A 40 8.59 -5.01 7.96
CA SER A 40 7.98 -6.00 7.07
C SER A 40 8.17 -5.59 5.61
N LEU A 41 7.95 -6.54 4.72
CA LEU A 41 7.79 -6.27 3.29
C LEU A 41 6.40 -6.72 2.89
N LYS A 42 5.61 -5.81 2.33
CA LYS A 42 4.34 -6.12 1.68
C LYS A 42 4.56 -6.26 0.18
N SER A 43 4.14 -7.39 -0.36
CA SER A 43 4.05 -7.64 -1.79
C SER A 43 2.58 -7.67 -2.19
N GLU A 44 2.23 -6.99 -3.28
CA GLU A 44 0.85 -6.75 -3.68
C GLU A 44 0.71 -6.88 -5.20
N LEU A 45 -0.32 -7.60 -5.63
CA LEU A 45 -0.75 -7.72 -7.02
C LEU A 45 -2.19 -7.23 -7.10
N GLY A 46 -2.51 -6.42 -8.09
CA GLY A 46 -3.89 -5.95 -8.22
C GLY A 46 -4.15 -5.21 -9.51
N ILE A 47 -5.30 -4.54 -9.52
CA ILE A 47 -5.78 -3.75 -10.65
C ILE A 47 -6.10 -2.35 -10.11
N ASP A 48 -5.43 -1.35 -10.67
CA ASP A 48 -5.73 0.07 -10.40
C ASP A 48 -6.71 0.56 -11.49
N ALA A 49 -7.69 1.38 -11.08
CA ALA A 49 -8.59 2.06 -11.98
C ALA A 49 -8.12 3.51 -12.21
N GLY A 50 -7.99 3.90 -13.48
CA GLY A 50 -7.76 5.29 -13.87
C GLY A 50 -9.04 5.89 -14.45
N LEU A 51 -9.32 7.15 -14.12
CA LEU A 51 -10.36 7.94 -14.79
C LEU A 51 -9.67 8.93 -15.72
N PHE A 52 -10.16 9.05 -16.95
CA PHE A 52 -9.66 10.02 -17.93
C PHE A 52 -10.83 10.69 -18.66
N GLY A 53 -10.59 11.90 -19.16
CA GLY A 53 -11.62 12.75 -19.75
C GLY A 53 -12.21 13.77 -18.75
N GLY A 54 -12.76 14.86 -19.29
CA GLY A 54 -13.37 15.97 -18.55
C GLY A 54 -13.64 17.16 -19.48
N GLY A 55 -14.78 17.84 -19.28
CA GLY A 55 -15.29 18.90 -20.18
C GLY A 55 -16.50 18.42 -20.99
N THR A 56 -16.49 18.62 -22.32
CA THR A 56 -17.52 18.17 -23.27
C THR A 56 -17.40 16.71 -23.71
N ASN A 57 -16.36 16.00 -23.27
CA ASN A 57 -16.10 14.60 -23.62
C ASN A 57 -16.63 13.63 -22.56
N LYS A 58 -16.94 12.39 -22.98
CA LYS A 58 -17.35 11.30 -22.08
C LYS A 58 -16.21 10.96 -21.11
N ILE A 59 -16.54 10.80 -19.83
CA ILE A 59 -15.63 10.23 -18.84
C ILE A 59 -15.39 8.77 -19.19
N GLY A 60 -14.14 8.39 -19.35
CA GLY A 60 -13.71 7.01 -19.54
C GLY A 60 -12.99 6.46 -18.31
N THR A 61 -12.99 5.14 -18.21
CA THR A 61 -12.27 4.40 -17.16
C THR A 61 -11.29 3.44 -17.82
N VAL A 62 -10.09 3.32 -17.25
CA VAL A 62 -9.08 2.34 -17.63
C VAL A 62 -8.77 1.46 -16.42
N LEU A 63 -8.54 0.18 -16.65
CA LEU A 63 -8.14 -0.77 -15.62
C LEU A 63 -6.76 -1.31 -15.99
N VAL A 64 -5.81 -1.20 -15.07
CA VAL A 64 -4.40 -1.50 -15.30
C VAL A 64 -3.86 -2.44 -14.23
N PRO A 65 -3.25 -3.57 -14.60
CA PRO A 65 -2.55 -4.43 -13.66
C PRO A 65 -1.37 -3.70 -13.01
N VAL A 66 -1.20 -3.92 -11.72
CA VAL A 66 -0.08 -3.38 -10.94
C VAL A 66 0.58 -4.45 -10.08
N LEU A 67 1.90 -4.33 -9.95
CA LEU A 67 2.72 -5.07 -9.00
C LEU A 67 3.37 -4.06 -8.06
N THR A 68 3.26 -4.28 -6.76
CA THR A 68 3.82 -3.39 -5.75
C THR A 68 4.65 -4.16 -4.75
N LEU A 69 5.85 -3.64 -4.46
CA LEU A 69 6.68 -4.01 -3.32
C LEU A 69 6.77 -2.82 -2.38
N GLU A 70 6.56 -3.08 -1.09
CA GLU A 70 6.47 -2.01 -0.11
C GLU A 70 7.11 -2.43 1.22
N PRO A 71 8.41 -2.16 1.42
CA PRO A 71 9.01 -2.25 2.74
C PRO A 71 8.34 -1.24 3.69
N ARG A 72 8.00 -1.70 4.89
CA ARG A 72 7.28 -0.95 5.93
C ARG A 72 8.06 -0.96 7.24
N TYR A 73 8.27 0.23 7.82
CA TYR A 73 8.86 0.41 9.14
C TYR A 73 7.81 0.89 10.15
N TYR A 74 7.46 0.01 11.09
CA TYR A 74 6.45 0.26 12.12
C TYR A 74 7.08 0.87 13.38
N TYR A 75 6.93 2.19 13.52
CA TYR A 75 7.61 2.94 14.59
C TYR A 75 6.84 2.98 15.92
N ASN A 76 5.56 2.61 15.96
CA ASN A 76 4.72 2.79 17.16
C ASN A 76 4.04 1.51 17.70
N LEU A 77 4.43 0.31 17.25
CA LEU A 77 3.88 -0.97 17.76
C LEU A 77 4.01 -1.08 19.28
N GLN A 78 5.21 -0.82 19.81
CA GLN A 78 5.46 -0.89 21.25
C GLN A 78 4.64 0.13 22.04
N LYS A 79 4.55 1.37 21.55
CA LYS A 79 3.74 2.42 22.16
C LYS A 79 2.27 2.03 22.22
N ARG A 80 1.74 1.41 21.16
CA ARG A 80 0.36 0.91 21.11
C ARG A 80 0.12 -0.19 22.12
N ARG A 81 1.01 -1.18 22.17
CA ARG A 81 0.93 -2.29 23.12
C ARG A 81 0.95 -1.82 24.57
N ASN A 82 1.84 -0.88 24.90
CA ASN A 82 1.91 -0.28 26.25
C ASN A 82 0.63 0.44 26.64
N ASN A 83 -0.10 0.96 25.66
CA ASN A 83 -1.38 1.63 25.86
C ASN A 83 -2.58 0.67 25.73
N ASN A 84 -2.36 -0.65 25.83
CA ASN A 84 -3.37 -1.70 25.66
C ASN A 84 -4.17 -1.59 24.34
N LYS A 85 -3.56 -1.01 23.30
CA LYS A 85 -4.15 -0.92 21.96
C LYS A 85 -3.74 -2.14 21.14
N THR A 86 -4.66 -2.64 20.31
CA THR A 86 -4.38 -3.76 19.41
C THR A 86 -3.18 -3.48 18.50
N THR A 87 -2.29 -4.46 18.39
CA THR A 87 -1.19 -4.53 17.42
C THR A 87 -1.38 -5.68 16.42
N ARG A 88 -2.49 -6.42 16.51
CA ARG A 88 -2.83 -7.55 15.65
C ARG A 88 -2.82 -7.14 14.18
N ASN A 89 -2.34 -8.02 13.31
CA ASN A 89 -2.21 -7.79 11.86
C ASN A 89 -1.46 -6.48 11.54
N ASN A 90 -0.43 -6.20 12.34
CA ASN A 90 0.38 -4.98 12.23
C ASN A 90 -0.44 -3.68 12.36
N SER A 91 -1.51 -3.67 13.18
CA SER A 91 -2.30 -2.47 13.47
C SER A 91 -1.45 -1.40 14.17
N ALA A 92 -0.83 -0.51 13.38
CA ALA A 92 0.12 0.51 13.83
C ALA A 92 0.27 1.63 12.79
N ASN A 93 1.17 2.58 13.06
CA ASN A 93 1.60 3.57 12.10
C ASN A 93 2.97 3.16 11.57
N PHE A 94 3.23 3.46 10.31
CA PHE A 94 4.45 3.09 9.65
C PHE A 94 4.89 4.12 8.62
N LEU A 95 6.20 4.11 8.34
CA LEU A 95 6.77 4.70 7.14
C LEU A 95 6.96 3.57 6.12
N ALA A 96 6.75 3.85 4.85
CA ALA A 96 6.93 2.87 3.79
C ALA A 96 7.58 3.50 2.56
N LEU A 97 8.16 2.65 1.72
CA LEU A 97 8.57 3.02 0.37
C LEU A 97 7.74 2.19 -0.62
N ASN A 98 6.83 2.84 -1.33
CA ASN A 98 6.02 2.19 -2.34
C ASN A 98 6.83 2.09 -3.64
N LEU A 99 7.15 0.87 -4.06
CA LEU A 99 7.77 0.56 -5.35
C LEU A 99 6.72 -0.14 -6.21
N LYS A 100 6.03 0.63 -7.05
CA LYS A 100 4.92 0.14 -7.87
C LYS A 100 5.29 0.14 -9.34
N PHE A 101 5.23 -1.03 -9.95
CA PHE A 101 5.23 -1.20 -11.40
C PHE A 101 3.80 -1.24 -11.91
N GLN A 102 3.49 -0.38 -12.87
CA GLN A 102 2.23 -0.39 -13.62
C GLN A 102 2.51 -0.84 -15.05
N SER A 103 1.78 -1.86 -15.50
CA SER A 103 1.87 -2.33 -16.88
C SER A 103 1.19 -1.36 -17.86
N ASP A 104 1.66 -1.40 -19.09
CA ASP A 104 1.05 -0.86 -20.31
C ASP A 104 -0.22 -1.62 -20.76
N ILE A 105 -0.50 -2.80 -20.20
CA ILE A 105 -1.68 -3.59 -20.53
C ILE A 105 -2.92 -2.93 -19.91
N SER A 106 -3.88 -2.55 -20.75
CA SER A 106 -5.22 -2.12 -20.32
C SER A 106 -6.25 -3.23 -20.49
N ILE A 107 -7.13 -3.39 -19.50
CA ILE A 107 -8.18 -4.43 -19.49
C ILE A 107 -9.51 -3.89 -20.08
N THR A 108 -9.55 -2.61 -20.46
CA THR A 108 -10.79 -1.95 -20.91
C THR A 108 -10.97 -2.00 -22.42
N SER A 109 -12.23 -2.18 -22.88
CA SER A 109 -12.59 -2.38 -24.30
C SER A 109 -12.33 -1.17 -25.23
N ASN A 110 -11.91 -0.02 -24.69
CA ASN A 110 -11.75 1.19 -25.47
C ASN A 110 -10.33 1.23 -26.06
N LYS A 111 -10.20 0.92 -27.36
CA LYS A 111 -8.91 0.75 -28.06
C LYS A 111 -8.09 2.03 -28.25
N GLU A 112 -8.60 3.18 -27.83
CA GLU A 112 -7.97 4.50 -28.07
C GLU A 112 -7.18 5.02 -26.85
N ILE A 113 -6.96 4.20 -25.82
CA ILE A 113 -6.22 4.62 -24.62
C ILE A 113 -4.88 3.90 -24.58
N ASP A 114 -3.82 4.64 -24.90
CA ASP A 114 -2.46 4.19 -24.69
C ASP A 114 -2.08 4.35 -23.22
N VAL A 115 -1.90 3.23 -22.52
CA VAL A 115 -1.35 3.22 -21.16
C VAL A 115 0.15 3.07 -21.27
N VAL A 116 0.87 4.03 -20.70
CA VAL A 116 2.34 3.97 -20.64
C VAL A 116 2.78 3.27 -19.36
N SER A 117 3.58 2.22 -19.53
CA SER A 117 4.18 1.52 -18.40
C SER A 117 5.09 2.44 -17.58
N ASN A 118 5.04 2.30 -16.25
CA ASN A 118 5.77 3.18 -15.36
C ASN A 118 6.17 2.49 -14.06
N ILE A 119 7.17 3.07 -13.39
CA ILE A 119 7.61 2.70 -12.05
C ILE A 119 7.42 3.91 -11.14
N ASN A 120 6.71 3.72 -10.04
CA ASN A 120 6.52 4.72 -9.01
C ASN A 120 7.41 4.38 -7.81
N VAL A 121 8.13 5.38 -7.32
CA VAL A 121 8.95 5.31 -6.11
C VAL A 121 8.45 6.40 -5.16
N ILE A 122 7.63 6.00 -4.19
CA ILE A 122 6.92 6.94 -3.33
C ILE A 122 7.17 6.61 -1.85
N PRO A 123 8.00 7.38 -1.14
CA PRO A 123 8.02 7.32 0.32
C PRO A 123 6.67 7.82 0.86
N LYS A 124 6.13 7.13 1.86
CA LYS A 124 4.83 7.47 2.44
C LYS A 124 4.78 7.26 3.94
N TRP A 125 3.93 8.06 4.58
CA TRP A 125 3.50 7.86 5.95
C TRP A 125 2.11 7.26 5.93
N SER A 126 1.90 6.22 6.73
CA SER A 126 0.66 5.45 6.69
C SER A 126 0.24 4.91 8.05
N LEU A 127 -1.03 4.57 8.12
CA LEU A 127 -1.77 4.18 9.31
C LEU A 127 -2.61 2.95 8.96
N ARG A 128 -2.38 1.83 9.65
CA ARG A 128 -3.24 0.64 9.57
C ARG A 128 -3.95 0.39 10.90
N ARG A 129 -5.23 0.03 10.85
CA ARG A 129 -6.02 -0.32 12.05
C ARG A 129 -6.85 -1.55 11.77
N THR A 130 -6.64 -2.56 12.60
CA THR A 130 -7.41 -3.81 12.57
C THR A 130 -8.67 -3.68 13.42
N ILE A 131 -9.79 -4.10 12.87
CA ILE A 131 -11.11 -4.16 13.50
C ILE A 131 -11.46 -5.64 13.65
N GLY A 132 -11.67 -6.07 14.90
CA GLY A 132 -11.77 -7.49 15.21
C GLY A 132 -10.47 -8.22 14.89
N ASP A 133 -10.58 -9.38 14.26
CA ASP A 133 -9.44 -10.25 14.00
C ASP A 133 -8.94 -10.22 12.54
N HIS A 134 -9.77 -9.76 11.60
CA HIS A 134 -9.52 -9.91 10.17
C HIS A 134 -9.58 -8.61 9.38
N PHE A 135 -10.58 -7.77 9.64
CA PHE A 135 -10.79 -6.54 8.87
C PHE A 135 -9.79 -5.46 9.27
N HIS A 136 -9.41 -4.61 8.32
CA HIS A 136 -8.64 -3.42 8.60
C HIS A 136 -9.00 -2.28 7.66
N TYR A 137 -8.67 -1.06 8.09
CA TYR A 137 -8.52 0.07 7.19
C TYR A 137 -7.08 0.56 7.20
N GLU A 138 -6.65 1.05 6.05
CA GLU A 138 -5.34 1.66 5.85
C GLU A 138 -5.50 3.02 5.18
N THR A 139 -4.83 4.03 5.69
CA THR A 139 -4.76 5.34 5.05
C THR A 139 -3.35 5.87 5.12
N GLY A 140 -2.96 6.64 4.12
CA GLY A 140 -1.64 7.21 4.06
C GLY A 140 -1.53 8.26 2.98
N PHE A 141 -0.44 9.00 3.07
CA PHE A 141 -0.05 9.98 2.07
C PHE A 141 1.45 9.87 1.79
N GLY A 142 1.83 10.15 0.55
CA GLY A 142 3.22 10.13 0.11
C GLY A 142 3.43 11.05 -1.09
N ILE A 143 4.65 11.51 -1.26
CA ILE A 143 5.09 12.27 -2.42
C ILE A 143 6.40 11.66 -2.91
N GLY A 144 6.50 11.43 -4.20
CA GLY A 144 7.64 10.79 -4.80
C GLY A 144 7.70 11.05 -6.30
N TYR A 145 8.24 10.08 -7.01
CA TYR A 145 8.50 10.21 -8.45
C TYR A 145 7.93 9.03 -9.22
N ARG A 146 7.29 9.33 -10.33
CA ARG A 146 6.86 8.36 -11.34
C ARG A 146 7.82 8.46 -12.52
N TYR A 147 8.47 7.35 -12.84
CA TYR A 147 9.33 7.21 -14.01
C TYR A 147 8.57 6.49 -15.12
N PHE A 148 8.46 7.11 -16.29
CA PHE A 148 7.86 6.48 -17.46
C PHE A 148 8.92 5.62 -18.16
N LEU A 149 8.59 4.36 -18.42
CA LEU A 149 9.52 3.43 -19.09
C LEU A 149 9.69 3.77 -20.57
N GLU A 150 8.67 4.41 -21.16
CA GLU A 150 8.70 4.98 -22.49
C GLU A 150 8.62 6.51 -22.42
N LYS A 151 9.22 7.22 -23.38
CA LYS A 151 9.18 8.69 -23.39
C LYS A 151 7.77 9.18 -23.69
N VAL A 152 7.19 9.91 -22.76
CA VAL A 152 5.91 10.61 -22.93
C VAL A 152 6.17 12.09 -23.11
N ASN A 153 5.89 12.65 -24.29
CA ASN A 153 6.12 14.08 -24.60
C ASN A 153 7.53 14.57 -24.26
N SER A 154 8.56 13.75 -24.52
CA SER A 154 9.98 13.99 -24.18
C SER A 154 10.34 14.00 -22.69
N ASN A 155 9.38 13.81 -21.78
CA ASN A 155 9.63 13.67 -20.35
C ASN A 155 9.83 12.19 -19.98
N THR A 156 10.75 11.95 -19.03
CA THR A 156 11.06 10.61 -18.51
C THR A 156 10.38 10.32 -17.17
N GLY A 157 9.70 11.31 -16.59
CA GLY A 157 8.96 11.14 -15.35
C GLY A 157 8.37 12.44 -14.82
N GLU A 158 7.71 12.32 -13.68
CA GLU A 158 6.99 13.41 -13.03
C GLU A 158 6.91 13.20 -11.51
N ILE A 159 6.60 14.27 -10.78
CA ILE A 159 6.26 14.18 -9.36
C ILE A 159 4.92 13.46 -9.23
N ALA A 160 4.87 12.48 -8.34
CA ALA A 160 3.66 11.70 -8.05
C ALA A 160 3.25 11.88 -6.58
N VAL A 161 1.94 11.96 -6.35
CA VAL A 161 1.34 12.00 -5.03
C VAL A 161 0.52 10.73 -4.83
N ASP A 162 0.72 10.05 -3.71
CA ASP A 162 -0.11 8.95 -3.23
C ASP A 162 -0.97 9.48 -2.09
N LEU A 163 -2.28 9.45 -2.25
CA LEU A 163 -3.24 9.59 -1.18
C LEU A 163 -4.19 8.40 -1.25
N HIS A 164 -4.20 7.57 -0.20
CA HIS A 164 -5.05 6.39 -0.20
C HIS A 164 -5.89 6.26 1.07
N LEU A 165 -7.07 5.69 0.84
CA LEU A 165 -7.95 5.12 1.84
C LEU A 165 -8.34 3.73 1.32
N ARG A 166 -8.00 2.70 2.09
CA ARG A 166 -8.21 1.30 1.76
C ARG A 166 -8.90 0.58 2.90
N VAL A 167 -9.70 -0.41 2.55
CA VAL A 167 -10.27 -1.40 3.46
C VAL A 167 -9.84 -2.78 3.01
N GLY A 168 -9.64 -3.69 3.95
CA GLY A 168 -9.19 -5.04 3.62
C GLY A 168 -9.58 -6.09 4.64
N TYR A 169 -9.29 -7.33 4.27
CA TYR A 169 -9.53 -8.52 5.07
C TYR A 169 -8.26 -9.38 5.05
N ASN A 170 -7.77 -9.76 6.24
CA ASN A 170 -6.67 -10.70 6.41
C ASN A 170 -7.20 -12.09 6.74
N PHE A 171 -6.67 -13.12 6.09
CA PHE A 171 -7.06 -14.51 6.28
C PHE A 171 -6.34 -15.16 7.46
#